data_AF-A0A7Y1UAL0-F1
#
_entry.id   AF-A0A7Y1UAL0-F1
#
_cell.length_a   1.000
_cell.length_b   1.000
_cell.length_c   1.000
_cell.angle_alpha   90.00
_cell.angle_beta   90.00
_cell.angle_gamma   90.00
#
_symmetry.space_group_name_H-M   'P 1'
#
loop_
_entity.id
_entity.type
_entity.pdbx_description
1 polymer ?
#
loop_
_entity_poly.entity_id
_entity_poly.type
_entity_poly.pdbx_seq_one_letter_code
_entity_poly.pdbx_strand_id
1 'polypeptide(L)'
;MTDTPPIMVDEMLSFLERDQCADPDSHLFGNYPSTRYHALFPISRQEDNVYFVAWVNQVLRRNLPQCAKEESQRIERLIDRGDVAIAQYRNRYGDITYNFYRPKAWFPNGKLLSRYGLFQPTDDADDTCIAFRGRTHDVNEATRIKEILHHQSN
;
A
#
# COMPACT_ATOMS: atom_id res chain seq x y z
N MET A 1 -1.51 15.86 -31.28
CA MET A 1 -1.94 14.46 -31.12
C MET A 1 -0.73 13.69 -30.66
N THR A 2 -0.63 13.40 -29.37
CA THR A 2 0.40 12.50 -28.85
C THR A 2 -0.17 11.09 -28.93
N ASP A 3 0.18 10.38 -30.00
CA ASP A 3 -0.05 8.95 -30.14
C ASP A 3 0.84 8.21 -29.14
N THR A 4 0.37 8.13 -27.90
CA THR A 4 0.85 7.09 -27.00
C THR A 4 0.20 5.79 -27.51
N PRO A 5 0.98 4.80 -28.01
CA PRO A 5 0.41 3.54 -28.42
C PRO A 5 -0.34 2.93 -27.22
N PRO A 6 -1.49 2.26 -27.43
CA PRO A 6 -2.20 1.61 -26.34
C PRO A 6 -1.25 0.58 -25.72
N ILE A 7 -0.81 0.82 -24.49
CA ILE A 7 -0.14 -0.23 -23.73
C ILE A 7 -1.18 -1.34 -23.60
N MET A 8 -0.86 -2.52 -24.12
CA MET A 8 -1.76 -3.67 -24.02
C MET A 8 -1.88 -4.04 -22.53
N VAL A 9 -3.10 -4.31 -22.05
CA VAL A 9 -3.37 -4.67 -20.65
C VAL A 9 -2.44 -5.80 -20.19
N ASP A 10 -2.17 -6.75 -21.08
CA ASP A 10 -1.23 -7.85 -20.87
C ASP A 10 0.21 -7.41 -20.53
N GLU A 11 0.73 -6.38 -21.21
CA GLU A 11 2.05 -5.83 -20.93
C GLU A 11 2.09 -5.14 -19.56
N MET A 12 1.00 -4.42 -19.20
CA MET A 12 0.88 -3.80 -17.87
C MET A 12 0.83 -4.85 -16.76
N LEU A 13 0.06 -5.91 -16.94
CA LEU A 13 -0.02 -7.00 -15.97
C LEU A 13 1.33 -7.71 -15.84
N SER A 14 2.03 -7.91 -16.96
CA SER A 14 3.37 -8.51 -16.96
C SER A 14 4.39 -7.62 -16.24
N PHE A 15 4.30 -6.30 -16.40
CA PHE A 15 5.09 -5.34 -15.65
C PHE A 15 4.82 -5.44 -14.14
N LEU A 16 3.54 -5.45 -13.74
CA LEU A 16 3.16 -5.56 -12.33
C LEU A 16 3.59 -6.88 -11.70
N GLU A 17 3.42 -8.01 -12.39
CA GLU A 17 3.84 -9.33 -11.90
C GLU A 17 5.35 -9.44 -11.72
N ARG A 18 6.13 -8.79 -12.59
CA ARG A 18 7.60 -8.76 -12.49
C ARG A 18 8.06 -7.89 -11.33
N ASP A 19 7.42 -6.74 -11.13
CA ASP A 19 7.88 -5.74 -10.17
C ASP A 19 7.34 -6.01 -8.75
N GLN A 20 6.19 -6.69 -8.59
CA GLN A 20 5.70 -7.07 -7.27
C GLN A 20 6.61 -8.13 -6.64
N CYS A 21 7.05 -7.89 -5.41
CA CYS A 21 7.87 -8.84 -4.68
C CYS A 21 7.13 -10.17 -4.46
N ALA A 22 7.58 -11.24 -5.11
CA ALA A 22 6.97 -12.57 -5.05
C ALA A 22 7.66 -13.53 -4.07
N ASP A 23 8.77 -13.10 -3.44
CA ASP A 23 9.50 -13.90 -2.45
C ASP A 23 8.74 -13.92 -1.11
N PRO A 24 8.17 -15.05 -0.69
CA PRO A 24 7.37 -15.14 0.53
C PRO A 24 8.19 -14.95 1.82
N ASP A 25 9.51 -15.13 1.77
CA ASP A 25 10.40 -14.93 2.92
C ASP A 25 10.86 -13.47 3.05
N SER A 26 10.64 -12.67 2.00
CA SER A 26 10.95 -11.25 2.02
C SER A 26 9.98 -10.48 2.90
N HIS A 27 10.51 -9.62 3.76
CA HIS A 27 9.70 -8.63 4.46
C HIS A 27 8.91 -7.73 3.49
N LEU A 28 9.31 -7.59 2.22
CA LEU A 28 8.59 -6.80 1.23
C LEU A 28 7.60 -7.62 0.39
N PHE A 29 7.32 -8.89 0.74
CA PHE A 29 6.39 -9.74 0.00
C PHE A 29 5.07 -9.02 -0.32
N GLY A 30 4.68 -9.05 -1.59
CA GLY A 30 3.48 -8.40 -2.13
C GLY A 30 3.59 -6.89 -2.35
N ASN A 31 4.67 -6.25 -1.90
CA ASN A 31 4.90 -4.83 -2.11
C ASN A 31 5.57 -4.55 -3.47
N TYR A 32 5.51 -3.29 -3.91
CA TYR A 32 6.18 -2.80 -5.12
C TYR A 32 7.41 -1.94 -4.75
N PRO A 33 8.43 -1.88 -5.61
CA PRO A 33 9.60 -1.04 -5.40
C PRO A 33 9.21 0.44 -5.23
N SER A 34 9.66 1.04 -4.13
CA SER A 34 9.52 2.46 -3.86
C SER A 34 10.86 3.02 -3.41
N THR A 35 11.30 4.13 -3.98
CA THR A 35 12.59 4.74 -3.65
C THR A 35 12.41 6.21 -3.38
N ARG A 36 12.94 6.69 -2.25
CA ARG A 36 13.07 8.11 -1.97
C ARG A 36 14.43 8.61 -2.41
N TYR A 37 14.45 9.70 -3.17
CA TYR A 37 15.65 10.39 -3.60
C TYR A 37 15.80 11.71 -2.84
N HIS A 38 16.99 11.96 -2.30
CA HIS A 38 17.35 13.24 -1.68
C HIS A 38 18.22 14.05 -2.64
N ALA A 39 17.74 15.19 -3.12
CA ALA A 39 18.48 16.01 -4.08
C ALA A 39 19.75 16.66 -3.47
N LEU A 40 19.70 16.99 -2.18
CA LEU A 40 20.80 17.66 -1.47
C LEU A 40 21.93 16.70 -1.09
N PHE A 41 21.63 15.42 -0.90
CA PHE A 41 22.58 14.35 -0.66
C PHE A 41 22.15 13.19 -1.55
N PRO A 42 22.86 12.86 -2.65
CA PRO A 42 22.40 11.93 -3.70
C PRO A 42 22.37 10.48 -3.20
N ILE A 43 21.54 10.25 -2.20
CA ILE A 43 21.30 9.00 -1.49
C ILE A 43 19.89 8.61 -1.90
N SER A 44 19.81 7.43 -2.51
CA SER A 44 18.56 6.75 -2.79
C SER A 44 18.33 5.71 -1.71
N ARG A 45 17.12 5.68 -1.14
CA ARG A 45 16.74 4.71 -0.13
C ARG A 45 15.51 3.94 -0.60
N GLN A 46 15.59 2.61 -0.55
CA GLN A 46 14.42 1.75 -0.67
C GLN A 46 13.47 2.02 0.49
N GLU A 47 12.25 2.40 0.16
CA GLU A 47 11.21 2.68 1.13
C GLU A 47 10.38 1.42 1.37
N ASP A 48 9.97 1.25 2.63
CA ASP A 48 9.09 0.20 3.10
C ASP A 48 7.75 0.85 3.49
N ASN A 49 6.94 1.19 2.50
CA ASN A 49 5.68 1.92 2.67
C ASN A 49 4.50 1.21 2.01
N VAL A 50 3.28 1.56 2.46
CA VAL A 50 2.03 0.95 1.98
C VAL A 50 1.46 1.62 0.72
N TYR A 51 1.85 2.87 0.46
CA TYR A 51 1.17 3.75 -0.49
C TYR A 51 0.99 3.12 -1.88
N PHE A 52 2.10 2.68 -2.51
CA PHE A 52 2.06 2.15 -3.87
C PHE A 52 1.27 0.84 -3.96
N VAL A 53 1.47 -0.08 -3.02
CA VAL A 53 0.75 -1.35 -3.03
C VAL A 53 -0.75 -1.17 -2.80
N ALA A 54 -1.15 -0.27 -1.89
CA ALA A 54 -2.55 0.05 -1.67
C ALA A 54 -3.20 0.69 -2.90
N TRP A 55 -2.50 1.64 -3.54
CA TRP A 55 -2.99 2.29 -4.75
C TRP A 55 -3.14 1.31 -5.92
N VAL A 56 -2.11 0.48 -6.18
CA VAL A 56 -2.17 -0.53 -7.24
C VAL A 56 -3.32 -1.51 -6.97
N ASN A 57 -3.46 -2.04 -5.75
CA ASN A 57 -4.58 -2.94 -5.41
C ASN A 57 -5.95 -2.28 -5.64
N GLN A 58 -6.10 -1.01 -5.26
CA GLN A 58 -7.34 -0.27 -5.51
C GLN A 58 -7.66 -0.17 -7.00
N VAL A 59 -6.67 0.20 -7.83
CA VAL A 59 -6.84 0.31 -9.28
C VAL A 59 -7.17 -1.05 -9.89
N LEU A 60 -6.46 -2.10 -9.49
CA LEU A 60 -6.70 -3.47 -9.94
C LEU A 60 -8.13 -3.95 -9.65
N ARG A 61 -8.61 -3.78 -8.41
CA ARG A 61 -9.97 -4.15 -8.04
C ARG A 61 -11.04 -3.37 -8.80
N ARG A 62 -10.82 -2.08 -9.03
CA ARG A 62 -11.78 -1.24 -9.78
C ARG A 62 -11.95 -1.71 -11.23
N ASN A 63 -10.89 -2.24 -11.83
CA ASN A 63 -10.90 -2.67 -13.23
C ASN A 63 -11.19 -4.16 -13.40
N LEU A 64 -11.07 -4.98 -12.34
CA LEU A 64 -11.34 -6.43 -12.37
C LEU A 64 -12.66 -6.82 -13.07
N PRO A 65 -13.80 -6.11 -12.91
CA PRO A 65 -15.05 -6.46 -13.60
C PRO A 65 -15.03 -6.24 -15.13
N GLN A 66 -14.04 -5.52 -15.64
CA GLN A 66 -13.91 -5.16 -17.06
C GLN A 66 -12.90 -6.06 -17.80
N CYS A 67 -12.18 -6.90 -17.08
CA CYS A 67 -11.09 -7.73 -17.62
C CYS A 67 -11.60 -9.08 -18.14
N ALA A 68 -10.88 -9.63 -19.12
CA ALA A 68 -11.10 -10.99 -19.58
C ALA A 68 -10.72 -11.99 -18.48
N LYS A 69 -11.26 -13.22 -18.53
CA LYS A 69 -11.07 -14.24 -17.48
C LYS A 69 -9.60 -14.49 -17.13
N GLU A 70 -8.72 -14.55 -18.13
CA GLU A 70 -7.29 -14.79 -17.94
C GLU A 70 -6.59 -13.62 -17.24
N GLU A 71 -6.94 -12.39 -17.62
CA GLU A 71 -6.47 -11.16 -16.98
C GLU A 71 -6.97 -11.09 -15.53
N SER A 72 -8.24 -11.39 -15.29
CA SER A 72 -8.84 -11.38 -13.96
C SER A 72 -8.10 -12.30 -12.99
N GLN A 73 -7.71 -13.51 -13.43
CA GLN A 73 -6.93 -14.43 -12.60
C GLN A 73 -5.54 -13.91 -12.24
N ARG A 74 -4.89 -13.16 -13.14
CA ARG A 74 -3.61 -12.50 -12.86
C ARG A 74 -3.79 -11.38 -11.85
N ILE A 75 -4.82 -10.57 -12.07
CA ILE A 75 -5.19 -9.46 -11.19
C ILE A 75 -5.51 -9.96 -9.77
N GLU A 76 -6.29 -11.03 -9.64
CA GLU A 76 -6.61 -11.64 -8.34
C GLU A 76 -5.35 -12.07 -7.58
N ARG A 77 -4.38 -12.71 -8.25
CA ARG A 77 -3.10 -13.08 -7.60
C ARG A 77 -2.29 -11.88 -7.13
N LEU A 78 -2.23 -10.81 -7.93
CA LEU A 78 -1.55 -9.57 -7.55
C LEU A 78 -2.23 -8.94 -6.33
N ILE A 79 -3.56 -8.91 -6.34
CA ILE A 79 -4.39 -8.41 -5.24
C ILE A 79 -4.13 -9.21 -3.97
N ASP A 80 -4.17 -10.54 -4.03
CA ASP A 80 -4.01 -11.41 -2.86
C ASP A 80 -2.65 -11.18 -2.17
N ARG A 81 -1.57 -11.08 -2.96
CA ARG A 81 -0.24 -10.73 -2.43
C ARG A 81 -0.22 -9.31 -1.86
N GLY A 82 -0.84 -8.36 -2.57
CA GLY A 82 -0.94 -6.97 -2.12
C GLY A 82 -1.71 -6.83 -0.81
N ASP A 83 -2.77 -7.60 -0.60
CA ASP A 83 -3.54 -7.61 0.65
C ASP A 83 -2.69 -8.10 1.83
N VAL A 84 -1.87 -9.13 1.61
CA VAL A 84 -0.88 -9.61 2.60
C VAL A 84 0.12 -8.51 2.94
N ALA A 85 0.60 -7.74 1.95
CA ALA A 85 1.49 -6.61 2.19
C ALA A 85 0.80 -5.49 2.98
N ILE A 86 -0.37 -5.03 2.52
CA ILE A 86 -1.16 -3.93 3.12
C ILE A 86 -1.50 -4.24 4.58
N ALA A 87 -1.86 -5.48 4.91
CA ALA A 87 -2.17 -5.90 6.28
C ALA A 87 -1.04 -5.63 7.29
N GLN A 88 0.21 -5.61 6.84
CA GLN A 88 1.38 -5.37 7.70
C GLN A 88 1.51 -3.91 8.15
N TYR A 89 0.76 -3.00 7.52
CA TYR A 89 0.76 -1.56 7.81
C TYR A 89 -0.41 -1.13 8.70
N ARG A 90 -1.29 -2.08 9.06
CA ARG A 90 -2.45 -1.82 9.91
C ARG A 90 -2.04 -1.30 11.27
N ASN A 91 -2.83 -0.40 11.84
CA ASN A 91 -2.61 0.19 13.15
C ASN A 91 -2.25 -0.85 14.22
N ARG A 92 -1.21 -0.53 15.01
CA ARG A 92 -0.66 -1.40 16.06
C ARG A 92 -1.65 -1.74 17.17
N TYR A 93 -2.57 -0.83 17.47
CA TYR A 93 -3.58 -0.96 18.52
C TYR A 93 -4.81 -1.74 18.04
N GLY A 94 -4.77 -2.28 16.82
CA GLY A 94 -5.84 -3.12 16.27
C GLY A 94 -6.99 -2.35 15.64
N ASP A 95 -6.87 -1.03 15.49
CA ASP A 95 -7.87 -0.24 14.77
C ASP A 95 -7.86 -0.57 13.26
N ILE A 96 -8.88 -0.11 12.54
CA ILE A 96 -9.07 -0.36 11.10
C ILE A 96 -8.31 0.61 10.18
N THR A 97 -7.43 1.42 10.77
CA THR A 97 -6.58 2.41 10.10
C THR A 97 -5.22 1.83 9.70
N TYR A 98 -4.50 2.56 8.84
CA TYR A 98 -3.21 2.17 8.30
C TYR A 98 -2.18 3.27 8.52
N ASN A 99 -0.92 2.86 8.69
CA ASN A 99 0.23 3.74 8.78
C ASN A 99 0.99 3.78 7.45
N PHE A 100 1.64 4.90 7.14
CA PHE A 100 2.53 4.97 5.98
C PHE A 100 3.69 3.97 6.05
N TYR A 101 4.27 3.82 7.24
CA TYR A 101 5.33 2.86 7.56
C TYR A 101 4.82 1.75 8.46
N ARG A 102 5.40 0.54 8.38
CA ARG A 102 4.99 -0.58 9.24
C ARG A 102 5.05 -0.21 10.74
N PRO A 103 4.07 -0.63 11.56
CA PRO A 103 3.99 -0.26 12.98
C PRO A 103 5.11 -0.81 13.89
N LYS A 104 6.05 -1.57 13.34
CA LYS A 104 7.32 -1.93 13.99
C LYS A 104 8.43 -2.01 12.93
N ALA A 105 8.93 -0.87 12.51
CA ALA A 105 10.24 -0.76 11.87
C ALA A 105 10.85 0.56 12.33
N TRP A 106 12.14 0.56 12.68
CA TRP A 106 12.84 1.73 13.19
C TRP A 106 12.44 3.02 12.47
N PHE A 107 12.00 4.02 13.24
CA PHE A 107 12.10 5.40 12.77
C PHE A 107 13.57 5.63 12.34
N PRO A 108 13.87 6.29 11.23
CA PRO A 108 15.25 6.61 10.88
C PRO A 108 15.83 7.49 12.01
N ASN A 109 16.99 7.13 12.57
CA ASN A 109 17.55 7.67 13.84
C ASN A 109 16.75 7.35 15.12
N GLY A 110 15.79 6.44 15.02
CA GLY A 110 14.83 6.09 16.05
C GLY A 110 15.34 5.19 17.16
N LYS A 111 16.51 4.53 17.07
CA LYS A 111 17.01 3.65 18.14
C LYS A 111 17.01 4.32 19.53
N LEU A 112 17.31 5.63 19.58
CA LEU A 112 17.35 6.38 20.83
C LEU A 112 15.94 6.76 21.32
N LEU A 113 15.05 7.17 20.40
CA LEU A 113 13.71 7.69 20.70
C LEU A 113 12.63 6.59 20.79
N SER A 114 12.82 5.48 20.09
CA SER A 114 11.98 4.29 20.14
C SER A 114 12.08 3.57 21.48
N ARG A 115 13.21 3.71 22.19
CA ARG A 115 13.41 3.18 23.55
C ARG A 115 12.41 3.76 24.55
N TYR A 116 11.92 4.97 24.30
CA TYR A 116 10.94 5.66 25.12
C TYR A 116 9.52 5.55 24.56
N GLY A 117 9.32 4.86 23.44
CA GLY A 117 8.00 4.73 22.80
C GLY A 117 7.42 6.04 22.24
N LEU A 118 8.23 7.10 22.17
CA LEU A 118 7.80 8.48 21.88
C LEU A 118 7.64 8.79 20.38
N PHE A 119 8.25 7.99 19.50
CA PHE A 119 8.15 8.17 18.05
C PHE A 119 7.53 6.93 17.42
N GLN A 120 6.25 7.05 17.10
CA GLN A 120 5.46 6.04 16.41
C GLN A 120 4.91 6.68 15.14
N PRO A 121 4.90 5.97 14.00
CA PRO A 121 4.10 6.39 12.86
C PRO A 121 2.68 6.61 13.35
N THR A 122 2.14 7.79 13.07
CA THR A 122 0.72 8.05 13.24
C THR A 122 -0.02 7.37 12.10
N ASP A 123 -1.29 7.04 12.35
CA ASP A 123 -2.17 6.64 11.26
C ASP A 123 -2.16 7.72 10.18
N ASP A 124 -2.08 7.28 8.93
CA ASP A 124 -2.10 8.16 7.77
C ASP A 124 -3.50 8.12 7.14
N ALA A 125 -4.10 9.30 6.99
CA ALA A 125 -5.46 9.43 6.50
C ALA A 125 -5.58 8.99 5.03
N ASP A 126 -4.60 9.32 4.20
CA ASP A 126 -4.61 9.03 2.77
C ASP A 126 -4.42 7.53 2.53
N ASP A 127 -3.44 6.92 3.17
CA ASP A 127 -3.20 5.48 3.09
C ASP A 127 -4.38 4.68 3.61
N THR A 128 -4.98 5.13 4.73
CA THR A 128 -6.19 4.52 5.27
C THR A 128 -7.33 4.58 4.26
N CYS A 129 -7.54 5.72 3.62
CA CYS A 129 -8.59 5.87 2.62
C CYS A 129 -8.34 5.01 1.37
N ILE A 130 -7.10 4.95 0.89
CA ILE A 130 -6.74 4.16 -0.30
C ILE A 130 -6.87 2.67 -0.01
N ALA A 131 -6.26 2.19 1.08
CA ALA A 131 -6.33 0.80 1.51
C ALA A 131 -7.77 0.36 1.82
N PHE A 132 -8.57 1.26 2.42
CA PHE A 132 -9.99 1.00 2.60
C PHE A 132 -10.67 0.88 1.25
N ARG A 133 -10.71 1.91 0.41
CA ARG A 133 -11.41 1.84 -0.90
C ARG A 133 -10.97 0.67 -1.80
N GLY A 134 -9.80 0.10 -1.57
CA GLY A 134 -9.26 -1.09 -2.23
C GLY A 134 -9.61 -2.43 -1.58
N ARG A 135 -10.66 -2.58 -0.76
CA ARG A 135 -11.18 -3.90 -0.31
C ARG A 135 -12.73 -3.91 -0.32
N THR A 136 -13.36 -5.01 0.09
CA THR A 136 -14.81 -5.01 0.40
C THR A 136 -15.01 -4.69 1.88
N HIS A 137 -16.04 -3.94 2.22
CA HIS A 137 -16.36 -3.53 3.61
C HIS A 137 -17.86 -3.55 3.81
N ASP A 138 -18.27 -3.68 5.06
CA ASP A 138 -19.63 -3.35 5.44
C ASP A 138 -19.81 -1.85 5.73
N VAL A 139 -21.07 -1.44 5.86
CA VAL A 139 -21.45 -0.03 6.13
C VAL A 139 -20.94 0.44 7.50
N ASN A 140 -20.78 -0.46 8.47
CA ASN A 140 -20.33 -0.12 9.81
C ASN A 140 -18.83 0.21 9.80
N GLU A 141 -18.00 -0.58 9.09
CA GLU A 141 -16.58 -0.27 8.88
C GLU A 141 -16.41 1.09 8.19
N ALA A 142 -17.22 1.37 7.15
CA ALA A 142 -17.13 2.64 6.43
C ALA A 142 -17.52 3.84 7.31
N THR A 143 -18.55 3.67 8.12
CA THR A 143 -18.98 4.69 9.10
C THR A 143 -17.89 4.91 10.15
N ARG A 144 -17.30 3.83 10.66
CA ARG A 144 -16.24 3.88 11.66
C ARG A 144 -14.99 4.60 11.15
N ILE A 145 -14.55 4.33 9.92
CA ILE A 145 -13.42 5.05 9.32
C ILE A 145 -13.73 6.52 9.19
N LYS A 146 -14.93 6.86 8.71
CA LYS A 146 -15.35 8.26 8.59
C LYS A 146 -15.26 8.97 9.95
N GLU A 147 -15.75 8.36 11.02
CA GLU A 147 -15.68 8.92 12.38
C GLU A 147 -14.25 9.12 12.86
N ILE A 148 -13.37 8.13 12.67
CA ILE A 148 -11.95 8.21 13.07
C ILE A 148 -11.28 9.38 12.36
N LEU A 149 -11.43 9.48 11.03
CA LEU A 149 -10.82 10.53 10.22
C LEU A 149 -11.37 11.92 10.59
N HIS A 150 -12.65 12.02 10.93
CA HIS A 150 -13.28 13.28 11.32
C HIS A 150 -12.86 13.74 12.73
N HIS A 151 -12.51 12.81 13.62
CA HIS A 151 -11.94 13.13 14.93
C HIS A 151 -10.50 13.61 14.86
N GLN A 152 -9.73 13.14 13.87
CA GLN A 152 -8.33 13.55 13.66
C GLN A 152 -8.20 14.94 13.02
N SER A 153 -9.28 15.52 12.49
CA SER A 153 -9.30 16.84 11.86
C SER A 153 -9.69 18.00 12.79
N ASN A 154 -9.99 17.72 14.06
CA ASN A 154 -10.33 18.72 15.09
C ASN A 154 -9.22 18.85 16.12
#